data_AF-A0A940UIF8-F1
#
_entry.id   AF-A0A940UIF8-F1
#
_cell.length_a   1.000
_cell.length_b   1.000
_cell.length_c   1.000
_cell.angle_alpha   90.00
_cell.angle_beta   90.00
_cell.angle_gamma   90.00
#
_symmetry.space_group_name_H-M   'P 1'
#
loop_
_entity.id
_entity.type
_entity.pdbx_description
1 polymer ?
#
loop_
_entity_poly.entity_id
_entity_poly.type
_entity_poly.pdbx_seq_one_letter_code
_entity_poly.pdbx_strand_id
1 'polypeptide(L)'
;MTSRASARKFTELRLDERDPGQSPELAAILKDLEGQPSILHLLRSYQKALERDASPGNPALAKLAWLFRHGQPIDLSGHYYGITLMLKLGNNPFGSILNLLWGQTVGPVSPWAGKSFTPATKVMLTRYTGGAETGKPPTFRGINCFARVARSLWNTAGVEFMTFWVGLKDAPLSEQRRYGYERKGGFFIARAAESVDPENAGKKVLQLNYRWPALGNPPPLSYLIDEMVEIAEGLYLGQLLFAGDILKPYEADRPSSDYAYDNWGYFLLMDGAWHRKGRIV
;
A
#
# COMPACT_ATOMS: atom_id res chain seq x y z
N MET A 1 -32.91 9.39 0.86
CA MET A 1 -31.77 9.48 1.81
C MET A 1 -30.45 8.91 1.28
N THR A 2 -30.45 8.06 0.24
CA THR A 2 -29.26 7.36 -0.30
C THR A 2 -28.25 8.22 -1.09
N SER A 3 -28.69 9.30 -1.75
CA SER A 3 -27.80 10.15 -2.57
C SER A 3 -26.77 10.95 -1.75
N ARG A 4 -27.20 11.56 -0.63
CA ARG A 4 -26.33 12.42 0.20
C ARG A 4 -25.26 11.64 0.95
N ALA A 5 -25.60 10.45 1.46
CA ALA A 5 -24.64 9.56 2.10
C ALA A 5 -23.61 9.03 1.09
N SER A 6 -24.04 8.67 -0.13
CA SER A 6 -23.13 8.27 -1.19
C SER A 6 -22.19 9.39 -1.66
N ALA A 7 -22.62 10.66 -1.62
CA ALA A 7 -21.76 11.78 -1.97
C ALA A 7 -20.68 12.02 -0.90
N ARG A 8 -21.05 11.98 0.38
CA ARG A 8 -20.12 12.17 1.50
C ARG A 8 -18.97 11.20 1.52
N LYS A 9 -19.21 9.91 1.21
CA LYS A 9 -18.17 8.88 1.07
C LYS A 9 -16.98 9.35 0.25
N PHE A 10 -17.23 10.09 -0.83
CA PHE A 10 -16.18 10.48 -1.78
C PHE A 10 -15.45 11.77 -1.44
N THR A 11 -15.95 12.56 -0.48
CA THR A 11 -15.47 13.92 -0.19
C THR A 11 -15.12 14.14 1.28
N GLU A 12 -15.47 13.22 2.18
CA GLU A 12 -15.25 13.36 3.62
C GLU A 12 -14.02 12.55 4.06
N LEU A 13 -13.05 13.25 4.66
CA LEU A 13 -11.88 12.62 5.27
C LEU A 13 -12.26 11.95 6.59
N ARG A 14 -11.70 10.77 6.84
CA ARG A 14 -11.76 10.08 8.14
C ARG A 14 -10.41 10.19 8.80
N LEU A 15 -10.34 11.01 9.84
CA LEU A 15 -9.12 11.29 10.57
C LEU A 15 -9.22 10.72 12.00
N ASP A 16 -8.11 10.27 12.56
CA ASP A 16 -8.02 9.89 13.96
C ASP A 16 -7.99 11.13 14.85
N GLU A 17 -8.44 10.98 16.10
CA GLU A 17 -8.61 12.09 17.04
C GLU A 17 -7.27 12.68 17.54
N ARG A 18 -6.14 12.19 17.02
CA ARG A 18 -4.79 12.52 17.50
C ARG A 18 -4.15 13.74 16.84
N ASP A 19 -4.85 14.44 15.92
CA ASP A 19 -4.49 15.81 15.55
C ASP A 19 -5.72 16.73 15.43
N PRO A 20 -5.83 17.74 16.31
CA PRO A 20 -7.08 18.39 16.66
C PRO A 20 -7.26 19.64 15.82
N GLY A 21 -7.60 19.48 14.54
CA GLY A 21 -8.18 20.55 13.72
C GLY A 21 -7.51 21.92 13.85
N GLN A 22 -6.27 22.06 13.36
CA GLN A 22 -5.63 23.37 13.08
C GLN A 22 -4.24 23.29 12.41
N SER A 23 -3.77 22.13 11.97
CA SER A 23 -2.46 22.04 11.31
C SER A 23 -2.46 22.79 9.96
N PRO A 24 -1.35 23.47 9.59
CA PRO A 24 -1.19 24.07 8.28
C PRO A 24 -1.38 23.08 7.13
N GLU A 25 -0.96 21.82 7.34
CA GLU A 25 -1.14 20.72 6.40
C GLU A 25 -2.62 20.40 6.19
N LEU A 26 -3.41 20.27 7.25
CA LEU A 26 -4.86 20.04 7.12
C LEU A 26 -5.54 21.21 6.40
N ALA A 27 -5.22 22.45 6.76
CA ALA A 27 -5.77 23.62 6.09
C ALA A 27 -5.43 23.62 4.58
N ALA A 28 -4.20 23.26 4.23
CA ALA A 28 -3.78 23.16 2.83
C ALA A 28 -4.47 21.99 2.11
N ILE A 29 -4.64 20.84 2.76
CA ILE A 29 -5.36 19.68 2.21
C ILE A 29 -6.83 20.02 1.94
N LEU A 30 -7.50 20.65 2.92
CA LEU A 30 -8.90 21.05 2.78
C LEU A 30 -9.06 22.09 1.67
N LYS A 31 -8.14 23.05 1.58
CA LYS A 31 -8.11 24.04 0.48
C LYS A 31 -7.90 23.38 -0.89
N ASP A 32 -7.01 22.39 -0.99
CA ASP A 32 -6.80 21.68 -2.26
C ASP A 32 -8.02 20.81 -2.63
N LEU A 33 -8.78 20.34 -1.63
CA LEU A 33 -9.99 19.56 -1.80
C LEU A 33 -11.18 20.46 -2.22
N GLU A 34 -11.17 21.75 -1.90
CA GLU A 34 -12.17 22.71 -2.35
C GLU A 34 -12.26 22.73 -3.89
N GLY A 35 -13.46 22.52 -4.42
CA GLY A 35 -13.71 22.45 -5.86
C GLY A 35 -13.33 21.12 -6.52
N GLN A 36 -12.74 20.17 -5.79
CA GLN A 36 -12.48 18.82 -6.32
C GLN A 36 -13.74 17.94 -6.25
N PRO A 37 -14.00 17.11 -7.27
CA PRO A 37 -15.17 16.22 -7.25
C PRO A 37 -15.08 15.08 -6.23
N SER A 38 -13.87 14.74 -5.75
CA SER A 38 -13.64 13.70 -4.74
C SER A 38 -12.20 13.72 -4.22
N ILE A 39 -11.96 13.02 -3.10
CA ILE A 39 -10.62 12.78 -2.54
C ILE A 39 -9.69 12.07 -3.54
N LEU A 40 -10.21 11.20 -4.43
CA LEU A 40 -9.37 10.64 -5.50
C LEU A 40 -8.82 11.69 -6.47
N HIS A 41 -9.55 12.77 -6.77
CA HIS A 41 -9.04 13.83 -7.65
C HIS A 41 -7.94 14.63 -6.95
N LEU A 42 -8.10 14.87 -5.65
CA LEU A 42 -7.05 15.42 -4.79
C LEU A 42 -5.79 14.56 -4.84
N LEU A 43 -5.90 13.25 -4.57
CA LEU A 43 -4.74 12.36 -4.54
C LEU A 43 -4.11 12.19 -5.93
N ARG A 44 -4.90 12.28 -7.00
CA ARG A 44 -4.38 12.31 -8.39
C ARG A 44 -3.61 13.59 -8.68
N SER A 45 -4.00 14.74 -8.13
CA SER A 45 -3.23 15.99 -8.27
C SER A 45 -1.90 15.90 -7.53
N TYR A 46 -1.89 15.29 -6.34
CA TYR A 46 -0.66 15.02 -5.58
C TYR A 46 0.27 14.06 -6.32
N GLN A 47 -0.27 12.97 -6.87
CA GLN A 47 0.48 12.06 -7.72
C GLN A 47 1.11 12.80 -8.92
N LYS A 48 0.34 13.62 -9.66
CA LYS A 48 0.87 14.39 -10.80
C LYS A 48 1.97 15.38 -10.38
N ALA A 49 1.88 15.96 -9.18
CA ALA A 49 2.92 16.82 -8.65
C ALA A 49 4.20 16.02 -8.34
N LEU A 50 4.06 14.83 -7.76
CA LEU A 50 5.16 13.94 -7.41
C LEU A 50 5.80 13.24 -8.62
N GLU A 51 5.03 12.99 -9.68
CA GLU A 51 5.54 12.53 -10.98
C GLU A 51 6.49 13.56 -11.62
N ARG A 52 6.29 14.86 -11.33
CA ARG A 52 7.14 15.96 -11.82
C ARG A 52 8.34 16.21 -10.92
N ASP A 53 8.13 16.12 -9.60
CA ASP A 53 9.15 16.35 -8.59
C ASP A 53 8.90 15.48 -7.36
N ALA A 54 9.67 14.40 -7.22
CA ALA A 54 9.59 13.51 -6.06
C ALA A 54 10.59 13.88 -4.94
N SER A 55 11.13 15.11 -4.95
CA SER A 55 12.08 15.53 -3.92
C SER A 55 11.45 15.57 -2.52
N PRO A 56 12.23 15.37 -1.45
CA PRO A 56 11.73 15.41 -0.07
C PRO A 56 11.01 16.72 0.30
N GLY A 57 11.32 17.82 -0.39
CA GLY A 57 10.71 19.14 -0.16
C GLY A 57 9.36 19.35 -0.86
N ASN A 58 8.87 18.40 -1.66
CA ASN A 58 7.60 18.58 -2.37
C ASN A 58 6.42 18.64 -1.37
N PRO A 59 5.59 19.69 -1.40
CA PRO A 59 4.46 19.82 -0.48
C PRO A 59 3.43 18.67 -0.55
N ALA A 60 3.27 18.03 -1.71
CA ALA A 60 2.39 16.87 -1.86
C ALA A 60 2.85 15.69 -1.00
N LEU A 61 4.16 15.52 -0.81
CA LEU A 61 4.71 14.47 0.04
C LEU A 61 4.37 14.70 1.51
N ALA A 62 4.55 15.94 2.00
CA ALA A 62 4.19 16.32 3.36
C ALA A 62 2.68 16.11 3.63
N LYS A 63 1.82 16.41 2.64
CA LYS A 63 0.38 16.20 2.75
C LYS A 63 0.00 14.72 2.78
N LEU A 64 0.66 13.86 1.99
CA LEU A 64 0.46 12.40 2.07
C LEU A 64 0.94 11.83 3.42
N ALA A 65 2.10 12.28 3.91
CA ALA A 65 2.59 11.90 5.23
C ALA A 65 1.63 12.31 6.34
N TRP A 66 1.07 13.54 6.25
CA TRP A 66 0.07 14.03 7.18
C TRP A 66 -1.22 13.19 7.13
N LEU A 67 -1.77 12.93 5.94
CA LEU A 67 -2.94 12.07 5.78
C LEU A 67 -2.70 10.66 6.34
N PHE A 68 -1.50 10.11 6.17
CA PHE A 68 -1.15 8.81 6.73
C PHE A 68 -1.14 8.87 8.26
N ARG A 69 -0.39 9.83 8.83
CA ARG A 69 -0.26 10.03 10.28
C ARG A 69 -1.61 10.22 10.97
N HIS A 70 -2.58 10.80 10.29
CA HIS A 70 -3.92 11.05 10.83
C HIS A 70 -5.01 10.14 10.30
N GLY A 71 -4.71 9.15 9.46
CA GLY A 71 -5.71 8.17 9.04
C GLY A 71 -6.11 7.23 10.19
N GLN A 72 -7.33 6.70 10.14
CA GLN A 72 -7.83 5.79 11.17
C GLN A 72 -7.24 4.36 11.04
N PRO A 73 -7.14 3.61 12.15
CA PRO A 73 -6.82 2.18 12.10
C PRO A 73 -7.85 1.42 11.27
N ILE A 74 -7.44 0.32 10.65
CA ILE A 74 -8.26 -0.41 9.69
C ILE A 74 -8.45 -1.87 10.05
N ASP A 75 -9.60 -2.40 9.65
CA ASP A 75 -9.88 -3.83 9.59
C ASP A 75 -10.33 -4.15 8.15
N LEU A 76 -9.47 -4.82 7.38
CA LEU A 76 -9.69 -5.13 5.97
C LEU A 76 -9.97 -6.61 5.78
N SER A 77 -10.95 -6.92 4.94
CA SER A 77 -11.17 -8.28 4.46
C SER A 77 -11.60 -8.28 2.99
N GLY A 78 -11.20 -9.30 2.25
CA GLY A 78 -11.54 -9.42 0.83
C GLY A 78 -10.55 -8.71 -0.10
N HIS A 79 -11.04 -8.19 -1.23
CA HIS A 79 -10.20 -7.63 -2.29
C HIS A 79 -10.37 -6.12 -2.40
N TYR A 80 -9.25 -5.42 -2.58
CA TYR A 80 -9.19 -3.98 -2.78
C TYR A 80 -8.30 -3.66 -3.98
N TYR A 81 -8.74 -2.67 -4.76
CA TYR A 81 -8.06 -2.19 -5.96
C TYR A 81 -6.94 -1.24 -5.58
N GLY A 82 -5.82 -1.32 -6.28
CA GLY A 82 -4.60 -0.58 -5.95
C GLY A 82 -4.22 0.48 -6.97
N ILE A 83 -3.67 1.60 -6.48
CA ILE A 83 -2.96 2.59 -7.30
C ILE A 83 -1.69 3.02 -6.55
N THR A 84 -0.55 2.98 -7.21
CA THR A 84 0.69 3.58 -6.68
C THR A 84 0.61 5.10 -6.83
N LEU A 85 0.81 5.86 -5.76
CA LEU A 85 0.82 7.33 -5.81
C LEU A 85 2.20 7.89 -6.10
N MET A 86 3.21 7.38 -5.40
CA MET A 86 4.60 7.81 -5.56
C MET A 86 5.51 6.73 -5.01
N LEU A 87 6.69 6.61 -5.62
CA LEU A 87 7.79 5.81 -5.10
C LEU A 87 9.06 6.66 -5.15
N LYS A 88 9.81 6.69 -4.03
CA LYS A 88 11.10 7.39 -3.97
C LYS A 88 12.09 6.64 -4.85
N LEU A 89 12.74 7.35 -5.75
CA LEU A 89 13.92 6.86 -6.44
C LEU A 89 15.11 7.08 -5.51
N GLY A 90 15.78 6.00 -5.10
CA GLY A 90 16.84 6.05 -4.10
C GLY A 90 18.12 5.34 -4.54
N ASN A 91 19.26 5.82 -4.04
CA ASN A 91 20.57 5.16 -4.14
C ASN A 91 20.72 4.15 -3.01
N ASN A 92 20.01 3.03 -3.08
CA ASN A 92 20.15 1.91 -2.14
C ASN A 92 20.69 0.67 -2.89
N PRO A 93 21.11 -0.40 -2.20
CA PRO A 93 21.68 -1.59 -2.86
C PRO A 93 20.70 -2.32 -3.79
N PHE A 94 19.40 -2.08 -3.64
CA PHE A 94 18.36 -2.58 -4.52
C PHE A 94 17.83 -1.50 -5.48
N GLY A 95 18.46 -0.33 -5.56
CA GLY A 95 17.90 0.87 -6.17
C GLY A 95 17.59 0.63 -7.64
N SER A 96 18.49 -0.04 -8.35
CA SER A 96 18.29 -0.45 -9.75
C SER A 96 17.13 -1.44 -9.94
N ILE A 97 16.97 -2.40 -9.03
CA ILE A 97 15.89 -3.42 -9.09
C ILE A 97 14.55 -2.76 -8.73
N LEU A 98 14.53 -1.95 -7.66
CA LEU A 98 13.37 -1.17 -7.25
C LEU A 98 12.97 -0.19 -8.34
N ASN A 99 13.90 0.56 -8.92
CA ASN A 99 13.63 1.48 -10.03
C ASN A 99 13.07 0.74 -11.27
N LEU A 100 13.55 -0.48 -11.56
CA LEU A 100 13.01 -1.30 -12.64
C LEU A 100 11.60 -1.80 -12.34
N LEU A 101 11.40 -2.46 -11.18
CA LEU A 101 10.09 -2.96 -10.75
C LEU A 101 9.08 -1.82 -10.68
N TRP A 102 9.50 -0.68 -10.14
CA TRP A 102 8.63 0.45 -9.81
C TRP A 102 8.43 1.45 -10.93
N GLY A 103 9.41 1.61 -11.83
CA GLY A 103 9.23 2.32 -13.09
C GLY A 103 8.10 1.72 -13.93
N GLN A 104 7.84 0.42 -13.79
CA GLN A 104 6.67 -0.22 -14.41
C GLN A 104 5.37 0.03 -13.64
N THR A 105 5.41 0.27 -12.33
CA THR A 105 4.22 0.58 -11.51
C THR A 105 3.79 2.05 -11.51
N VAL A 106 4.69 2.97 -11.86
CA VAL A 106 4.43 4.43 -11.96
C VAL A 106 4.26 4.86 -13.42
N GLY A 107 4.56 3.99 -14.38
CA GLY A 107 4.28 4.22 -15.80
C GLY A 107 2.78 4.32 -16.13
N PRO A 108 2.41 4.68 -17.37
CA PRO A 108 1.02 4.99 -17.75
C PRO A 108 0.03 3.83 -17.55
N VAL A 109 0.52 2.59 -17.36
CA VAL A 109 -0.30 1.44 -16.97
C VAL A 109 0.47 0.60 -15.94
N SER A 110 0.19 0.81 -14.66
CA SER A 110 0.75 -0.03 -13.59
C SER A 110 0.22 -1.47 -13.70
N PRO A 111 1.10 -2.51 -13.68
CA PRO A 111 0.66 -3.90 -13.61
C PRO A 111 0.06 -4.25 -12.25
N TRP A 112 0.38 -3.52 -11.18
CA TRP A 112 -0.15 -3.79 -9.85
C TRP A 112 -1.60 -3.29 -9.75
N ALA A 113 -2.51 -4.20 -9.43
CA ALA A 113 -3.95 -3.98 -9.44
C ALA A 113 -4.58 -3.95 -8.03
N GLY A 114 -3.79 -4.17 -6.98
CA GLY A 114 -4.24 -4.12 -5.60
C GLY A 114 -3.85 -5.32 -4.76
N LYS A 115 -4.62 -5.59 -3.70
CA LYS A 115 -4.33 -6.64 -2.72
C LYS A 115 -5.59 -7.37 -2.31
N SER A 116 -5.42 -8.64 -1.93
CA SER A 116 -6.47 -9.45 -1.33
C SER A 116 -6.05 -9.92 0.06
N PHE A 117 -7.00 -9.95 0.99
CA PHE A 117 -6.84 -10.31 2.39
C PHE A 117 -7.78 -11.47 2.72
N THR A 118 -7.21 -12.58 3.20
CA THR A 118 -7.96 -13.76 3.66
C THR A 118 -7.64 -13.98 5.13
N PRO A 119 -8.62 -14.19 6.03
CA PRO A 119 -8.35 -14.53 7.42
C PRO A 119 -7.34 -15.68 7.54
N ALA A 120 -6.30 -15.49 8.35
CA ALA A 120 -5.28 -16.49 8.55
C ALA A 120 -5.74 -17.53 9.57
N THR A 121 -5.59 -18.81 9.24
CA THR A 121 -5.84 -19.89 10.21
C THR A 121 -4.63 -20.09 11.11
N LYS A 122 -4.82 -20.65 12.31
CA LYS A 122 -3.72 -20.99 13.21
C LYS A 122 -2.64 -21.83 12.53
N VAL A 123 -3.05 -22.81 11.70
CA VAL A 123 -2.12 -23.67 10.93
C VAL A 123 -1.28 -22.84 9.95
N MET A 124 -1.88 -21.88 9.25
CA MET A 124 -1.14 -20.98 8.36
C MET A 124 -0.16 -20.11 9.14
N LEU A 125 -0.57 -19.55 10.28
CA LEU A 125 0.29 -18.71 11.09
C LEU A 125 1.47 -19.50 11.66
N THR A 126 1.26 -20.68 12.23
CA THR A 126 2.36 -21.56 12.66
C THR A 126 3.33 -21.85 11.52
N ARG A 127 2.81 -22.12 10.31
CA ARG A 127 3.65 -22.38 9.14
C ARG A 127 4.49 -21.17 8.70
N TYR A 128 3.90 -19.98 8.66
CA TYR A 128 4.55 -18.80 8.07
C TYR A 128 5.30 -17.93 9.07
N THR A 129 4.93 -17.97 10.34
CA THR A 129 5.47 -17.08 11.39
C THR A 129 6.13 -17.85 12.52
N GLY A 130 6.21 -19.19 12.43
CA GLY A 130 6.71 -20.03 13.52
C GLY A 130 5.83 -19.98 14.78
N GLY A 131 4.61 -19.46 14.67
CA GLY A 131 3.71 -19.25 15.81
C GLY A 131 3.88 -17.91 16.54
N ALA A 132 4.78 -17.04 16.07
CA ALA A 132 4.91 -15.67 16.59
C ALA A 132 3.61 -14.87 16.42
N GLU A 133 2.89 -15.13 15.33
CA GLU A 133 1.52 -14.63 15.15
C GLU A 133 0.50 -15.69 15.56
N THR A 134 -0.44 -15.31 16.41
CA THR A 134 -1.43 -16.24 16.99
C THR A 134 -2.83 -16.10 16.38
N GLY A 135 -3.07 -15.05 15.59
CA GLY A 135 -4.39 -14.67 15.10
C GLY A 135 -5.16 -13.75 16.06
N LYS A 136 -4.51 -13.30 17.15
CA LYS A 136 -5.01 -12.28 18.07
C LYS A 136 -3.97 -11.17 18.21
N PRO A 137 -4.22 -9.94 17.69
CA PRO A 137 -5.44 -9.49 17.00
C PRO A 137 -5.70 -10.22 15.67
N PRO A 138 -6.90 -10.08 15.06
CA PRO A 138 -7.21 -10.69 13.76
C PRO A 138 -6.06 -10.51 12.77
N THR A 139 -5.64 -11.63 12.19
CA THR A 139 -4.49 -11.69 11.29
C THR A 139 -4.95 -12.25 9.96
N PHE A 140 -4.42 -11.73 8.87
CA PHE A 140 -4.79 -12.10 7.51
C PHE A 140 -3.57 -12.55 6.74
N ARG A 141 -3.75 -13.56 5.89
CA ARG A 141 -2.82 -13.83 4.80
C ARG A 141 -3.23 -12.95 3.63
N GLY A 142 -2.31 -12.07 3.22
CA GLY A 142 -2.51 -11.21 2.08
C GLY A 142 -1.65 -11.58 0.89
N ILE A 143 -2.05 -11.09 -0.28
CA ILE A 143 -1.37 -11.31 -1.56
C ILE A 143 -1.59 -10.11 -2.49
N ASN A 144 -0.56 -9.75 -3.26
CA ASN A 144 -0.68 -8.72 -4.30
C ASN A 144 -1.35 -9.31 -5.55
N CYS A 145 -2.16 -8.48 -6.20
CA CYS A 145 -2.91 -8.81 -7.41
C CYS A 145 -2.39 -7.97 -8.57
N PHE A 146 -2.28 -8.55 -9.76
CA PHE A 146 -1.68 -7.91 -10.94
C PHE A 146 -2.58 -8.06 -12.16
N ALA A 147 -2.84 -6.94 -12.84
CA ALA A 147 -3.58 -6.89 -14.09
C ALA A 147 -2.66 -7.21 -15.27
N ARG A 148 -3.25 -7.66 -16.38
CA ARG A 148 -2.51 -7.82 -17.64
C ARG A 148 -2.31 -6.46 -18.30
N VAL A 149 -1.06 -6.03 -18.38
CA VAL A 149 -0.69 -4.84 -19.14
C VAL A 149 -0.69 -5.18 -20.63
N ALA A 150 -1.47 -4.46 -21.42
CA ALA A 150 -1.56 -4.68 -22.87
C ALA A 150 -0.22 -4.40 -23.57
N ARG A 151 0.00 -5.13 -24.67
CA ARG A 151 1.22 -5.31 -25.47
C ARG A 151 1.97 -4.00 -25.81
N SER A 152 2.89 -3.61 -24.93
CA SER A 152 4.17 -3.00 -25.31
C SER A 152 5.23 -4.08 -25.14
N LEU A 153 6.13 -4.25 -26.11
CA LEU A 153 7.19 -5.28 -26.06
C LEU A 153 8.05 -5.13 -24.79
N TRP A 154 8.24 -3.91 -24.30
CA TRP A 154 8.96 -3.60 -23.05
C TRP A 154 8.18 -3.99 -21.78
N ASN A 155 6.84 -3.87 -21.81
CA ASN A 155 5.99 -4.28 -20.68
C ASN A 155 5.91 -5.80 -20.57
N THR A 156 6.03 -6.54 -21.68
CA THR A 156 6.00 -8.00 -21.68
C THR A 156 7.23 -8.60 -21.00
N ALA A 157 8.42 -8.09 -21.30
CA ALA A 157 9.66 -8.57 -20.68
C ALA A 157 9.73 -8.29 -19.17
N GLY A 158 9.25 -7.11 -18.74
CA GLY A 158 9.22 -6.77 -17.31
C GLY A 158 8.16 -7.51 -16.51
N VAL A 159 6.96 -7.76 -17.08
CA VAL A 159 5.95 -8.60 -16.44
C VAL A 159 6.42 -10.05 -16.32
N GLU A 160 7.11 -10.60 -17.33
CA GLU A 160 7.68 -11.95 -17.25
C GLU A 160 8.84 -12.02 -16.24
N PHE A 161 9.68 -10.98 -16.15
CA PHE A 161 10.68 -10.86 -15.08
C PHE A 161 10.04 -10.80 -13.70
N MET A 162 9.01 -9.99 -13.48
CA MET A 162 8.26 -9.96 -12.21
C MET A 162 7.56 -11.29 -11.92
N THR A 163 7.06 -11.96 -12.95
CA THR A 163 6.40 -13.27 -12.83
C THR A 163 7.36 -14.33 -12.35
N PHE A 164 8.55 -14.38 -12.96
CA PHE A 164 9.63 -15.27 -12.55
C PHE A 164 10.17 -14.92 -11.17
N TRP A 165 10.41 -13.63 -10.90
CA TRP A 165 11.04 -13.15 -9.67
C TRP A 165 10.11 -13.28 -8.46
N VAL A 166 8.89 -12.76 -8.54
CA VAL A 166 7.92 -12.74 -7.43
C VAL A 166 7.09 -14.04 -7.36
N GLY A 167 7.33 -14.98 -8.28
CA GLY A 167 6.61 -16.25 -8.36
C GLY A 167 5.11 -16.05 -8.60
N LEU A 168 4.76 -15.13 -9.49
CA LEU A 168 3.36 -14.83 -9.79
C LEU A 168 2.67 -16.06 -10.37
N LYS A 169 1.48 -16.35 -9.84
CA LYS A 169 0.62 -17.46 -10.30
C LYS A 169 -0.64 -16.90 -10.91
N ASP A 170 -1.18 -17.61 -11.88
CA ASP A 170 -2.48 -17.27 -12.45
C ASP A 170 -3.56 -17.31 -11.37
N ALA A 171 -4.41 -16.30 -11.38
CA ALA A 171 -5.59 -16.24 -10.54
C ALA A 171 -6.65 -17.22 -11.05
N PRO A 172 -7.47 -17.81 -10.17
CA PRO A 172 -8.66 -18.55 -10.58
C PRO A 172 -9.56 -17.71 -11.52
N LEU A 173 -10.11 -18.32 -12.56
CA LEU A 173 -10.97 -17.63 -13.54
C LEU A 173 -12.15 -16.88 -12.89
N SER A 174 -12.68 -17.39 -11.79
CA SER A 174 -13.73 -16.73 -11.01
C SER A 174 -13.28 -15.38 -10.43
N GLU A 175 -12.06 -15.31 -9.93
CA GLU A 175 -11.45 -14.08 -9.42
C GLU A 175 -11.11 -13.13 -10.56
N GLN A 176 -10.56 -13.63 -11.67
CA GLN A 176 -10.26 -12.81 -12.85
C GLN A 176 -11.51 -12.11 -13.37
N ARG A 177 -12.62 -12.84 -13.51
CA ARG A 177 -13.90 -12.27 -13.95
C ARG A 177 -14.47 -11.27 -12.95
N ARG A 178 -14.27 -11.50 -11.65
CA ARG A 178 -14.85 -10.68 -10.59
C ARG A 178 -14.08 -9.39 -10.33
N TYR A 179 -12.75 -9.44 -10.41
CA TYR A 179 -11.86 -8.38 -9.95
C TYR A 179 -10.94 -7.83 -11.04
N GLY A 180 -10.84 -8.49 -12.19
CA GLY A 180 -10.10 -7.99 -13.34
C GLY A 180 -8.56 -8.14 -13.28
N TYR A 181 -8.00 -8.72 -12.21
CA TYR A 181 -6.60 -9.12 -12.17
C TYR A 181 -6.40 -10.52 -12.77
N GLU A 182 -5.21 -10.79 -13.32
CA GLU A 182 -4.90 -12.08 -13.94
C GLU A 182 -3.91 -12.91 -13.13
N ARG A 183 -3.01 -12.25 -12.38
CA ARG A 183 -1.96 -12.92 -11.61
C ARG A 183 -1.94 -12.47 -10.15
N LYS A 184 -1.42 -13.32 -9.27
CA LYS A 184 -1.19 -12.98 -7.86
C LYS A 184 0.15 -13.52 -7.36
N GLY A 185 0.77 -12.81 -6.43
CA GLY A 185 2.00 -13.24 -5.75
C GLY A 185 2.46 -12.22 -4.71
N GLY A 186 3.67 -12.40 -4.16
CA GLY A 186 4.18 -11.54 -3.09
C GLY A 186 3.28 -11.61 -1.85
N PHE A 187 3.35 -12.71 -1.13
CA PHE A 187 2.53 -12.94 0.06
C PHE A 187 2.98 -12.07 1.22
N PHE A 188 2.06 -11.74 2.12
CA PHE A 188 2.36 -11.05 3.36
C PHE A 188 1.43 -11.52 4.48
N ILE A 189 1.85 -11.30 5.73
CA ILE A 189 1.01 -11.47 6.91
C ILE A 189 0.57 -10.10 7.37
N ALA A 190 -0.74 -9.86 7.41
CA ALA A 190 -1.31 -8.58 7.80
C ALA A 190 -1.98 -8.64 9.17
N ARG A 191 -1.72 -7.65 10.02
CA ARG A 191 -2.39 -7.50 11.32
C ARG A 191 -2.37 -6.07 11.81
N ALA A 192 -3.26 -5.77 12.75
CA ALA A 192 -3.16 -4.54 13.53
C ALA A 192 -1.87 -4.56 14.38
N ALA A 193 -1.12 -3.46 14.32
CA ALA A 193 0.15 -3.29 15.02
C ALA A 193 0.45 -1.81 15.25
N GLU A 194 1.53 -1.52 15.98
CA GLU A 194 2.12 -0.19 16.00
C GLU A 194 3.05 0.00 14.81
N SER A 195 3.09 1.22 14.28
CA SER A 195 3.96 1.62 13.18
C SER A 195 5.43 1.25 13.41
N VAL A 196 6.08 0.67 12.41
CA VAL A 196 7.55 0.49 12.38
C VAL A 196 8.27 1.74 11.87
N ASP A 197 7.55 2.67 11.25
CA ASP A 197 8.10 3.98 10.86
C ASP A 197 8.36 4.83 12.12
N PRO A 198 9.62 5.25 12.36
CA PRO A 198 9.98 6.10 13.49
C PRO A 198 9.21 7.43 13.54
N GLU A 199 8.81 8.00 12.40
CA GLU A 199 8.05 9.26 12.33
C GLU A 199 6.59 9.10 12.78
N ASN A 200 6.14 7.85 12.95
CA ASN A 200 4.78 7.48 13.33
C ASN A 200 4.76 6.58 14.58
N ALA A 201 5.79 6.67 15.44
CA ALA A 201 5.91 5.86 16.65
C ALA A 201 4.62 5.84 17.50
N GLY A 202 4.18 4.64 17.91
CA GLY A 202 2.95 4.43 18.69
C GLY A 202 1.63 4.54 17.88
N LYS A 203 1.68 4.90 16.60
CA LYS A 203 0.49 4.91 15.75
C LYS A 203 0.01 3.49 15.47
N LYS A 204 -1.29 3.23 15.67
CA LYS A 204 -1.92 1.97 15.27
C LYS A 204 -2.22 1.98 13.77
N VAL A 205 -1.73 0.96 13.07
CA VAL A 205 -1.85 0.76 11.63
C VAL A 205 -2.16 -0.71 11.34
N LEU A 206 -2.60 -1.03 10.12
CA LEU A 206 -2.50 -2.40 9.62
C LEU A 206 -1.13 -2.58 8.97
N GLN A 207 -0.28 -3.39 9.58
CA GLN A 207 0.99 -3.78 8.99
C GLN A 207 0.79 -4.95 8.05
N LEU A 208 1.45 -4.92 6.89
CA LEU A 208 1.52 -5.98 5.90
C LEU A 208 2.98 -6.42 5.82
N ASN A 209 3.33 -7.46 6.57
CA ASN A 209 4.71 -7.89 6.73
C ASN A 209 5.08 -8.96 5.68
N TYR A 210 5.99 -8.62 4.77
CA TYR A 210 6.53 -9.50 3.73
C TYR A 210 7.80 -10.22 4.16
N ARG A 211 8.38 -9.84 5.31
CA ARG A 211 9.73 -10.23 5.72
C ARG A 211 9.80 -11.60 6.39
N TRP A 212 8.67 -12.22 6.71
CA TRP A 212 8.64 -13.57 7.27
C TRP A 212 9.38 -14.56 6.36
N PRO A 213 10.47 -15.18 6.83
CA PRO A 213 11.32 -16.02 5.96
C PRO A 213 10.56 -17.15 5.27
N ALA A 214 9.60 -17.76 5.97
CA ALA A 214 8.78 -18.86 5.44
C ALA A 214 7.78 -18.43 4.35
N LEU A 215 7.59 -17.13 4.08
CA LEU A 215 6.84 -16.66 2.92
C LEU A 215 7.62 -16.85 1.62
N GLY A 216 8.96 -16.95 1.68
CA GLY A 216 9.82 -17.14 0.51
C GLY A 216 9.81 -15.96 -0.46
N ASN A 217 9.50 -14.75 0.01
CA ASN A 217 9.58 -13.56 -0.82
C ASN A 217 11.05 -13.26 -1.16
N PRO A 218 11.39 -12.95 -2.42
CA PRO A 218 12.73 -12.51 -2.79
C PRO A 218 12.96 -11.04 -2.39
N PRO A 219 14.21 -10.58 -2.31
CA PRO A 219 14.52 -9.15 -2.32
C PRO A 219 13.89 -8.45 -3.54
N PRO A 220 13.38 -7.22 -3.41
CA PRO A 220 13.40 -6.41 -2.20
C PRO A 220 12.21 -6.69 -1.26
N LEU A 221 11.21 -7.49 -1.67
CA LEU A 221 10.00 -7.76 -0.86
C LEU A 221 10.33 -8.37 0.51
N SER A 222 11.39 -9.18 0.63
CA SER A 222 11.86 -9.71 1.93
C SER A 222 12.31 -8.65 2.94
N TYR A 223 12.44 -7.38 2.52
CA TYR A 223 12.81 -6.24 3.35
C TYR A 223 11.64 -5.26 3.58
N LEU A 224 10.46 -5.55 3.01
CA LEU A 224 9.32 -4.66 3.00
C LEU A 224 8.35 -4.95 4.16
N ILE A 225 7.90 -3.88 4.81
CA ILE A 225 6.64 -3.83 5.54
C ILE A 225 5.82 -2.70 4.93
N ASP A 226 4.64 -3.00 4.40
CA ASP A 226 3.69 -1.92 4.11
C ASP A 226 2.91 -1.61 5.39
N GLU A 227 2.50 -0.35 5.55
CA GLU A 227 1.57 0.05 6.61
C GLU A 227 0.39 0.78 6.02
N MET A 228 -0.78 0.65 6.64
CA MET A 228 -2.02 1.14 6.08
C MET A 228 -2.94 1.77 7.11
N VAL A 229 -3.66 2.81 6.66
CA VAL A 229 -4.69 3.55 7.39
C VAL A 229 -5.90 3.85 6.49
N GLU A 230 -7.07 4.09 7.07
CA GLU A 230 -8.25 4.57 6.35
C GLU A 230 -8.26 6.11 6.38
N ILE A 231 -8.36 6.73 5.21
CA ILE A 231 -8.41 8.20 5.07
C ILE A 231 -9.79 8.69 4.62
N ALA A 232 -10.63 7.79 4.11
CA ALA A 232 -12.05 7.99 3.85
C ALA A 232 -12.71 6.61 3.78
N GLU A 233 -14.03 6.52 3.94
CA GLU A 233 -14.74 5.24 3.95
C GLU A 233 -14.42 4.39 2.70
N GLY A 234 -13.74 3.25 2.88
CA GLY A 234 -13.37 2.36 1.78
C GLY A 234 -12.20 2.84 0.91
N LEU A 235 -11.47 3.87 1.35
CA LEU A 235 -10.25 4.40 0.72
C LEU A 235 -9.12 4.44 1.75
N TYR A 236 -8.06 3.71 1.45
CA TYR A 236 -6.96 3.42 2.37
C TYR A 236 -5.66 3.95 1.79
N LEU A 237 -4.92 4.68 2.61
CA LEU A 237 -3.58 5.16 2.28
C LEU A 237 -2.56 4.20 2.89
N GLY A 238 -1.66 3.71 2.07
CA GLY A 238 -0.56 2.87 2.47
C GLY A 238 0.79 3.55 2.25
N GLN A 239 1.76 3.19 3.08
CA GLN A 239 3.16 3.53 2.90
C GLN A 239 4.02 2.27 2.76
N LEU A 240 5.11 2.37 1.99
CA LEU A 240 6.07 1.29 1.80
C LEU A 240 7.30 1.54 2.67
N LEU A 241 7.57 0.66 3.63
CA LEU A 241 8.73 0.78 4.53
C LEU A 241 9.74 -0.32 4.25
N PHE A 242 10.93 0.05 3.77
CA PHE A 242 12.01 -0.91 3.56
C PHE A 242 13.02 -0.82 4.71
N ALA A 243 13.47 -1.98 5.19
CA ALA A 243 14.58 -2.05 6.13
C ALA A 243 15.87 -1.50 5.49
N GLY A 244 16.49 -0.52 6.13
CA GLY A 244 17.77 0.04 5.68
C GLY A 244 18.94 -0.90 5.93
N ASP A 245 18.88 -1.73 6.97
CA ASP A 245 19.89 -2.75 7.26
C ASP A 245 19.57 -4.08 6.57
N ILE A 246 20.06 -4.24 5.35
CA ILE A 246 19.78 -5.39 4.49
C ILE A 246 20.51 -6.68 4.88
N LEU A 247 21.48 -6.60 5.80
CA LEU A 247 22.24 -7.75 6.29
C LEU A 247 21.54 -8.43 7.48
N LYS A 248 20.58 -7.75 8.12
CA LYS A 248 19.83 -8.28 9.24
C LYS A 248 18.60 -9.08 8.79
N PRO A 249 18.52 -10.38 9.08
CA PRO A 249 17.30 -11.15 8.85
C PRO A 249 16.15 -10.63 9.71
N TYR A 250 14.92 -10.87 9.27
CA TYR A 250 13.74 -10.51 10.05
C TYR A 250 13.52 -11.50 11.20
N GLU A 251 13.32 -10.94 12.39
CA GLU A 251 13.05 -11.62 13.65
C GLU A 251 11.85 -10.92 14.30
N ALA A 252 10.90 -11.70 14.81
CA ALA A 252 9.61 -11.20 15.26
C ALA A 252 9.68 -10.46 16.60
N ASP A 253 10.63 -10.84 17.44
CA ASP A 253 10.88 -10.33 18.79
C ASP A 253 11.89 -9.17 18.80
N ARG A 254 12.54 -8.90 17.66
CA ARG A 254 13.48 -7.79 17.53
C ARG A 254 12.73 -6.46 17.42
N PRO A 255 13.17 -5.40 18.13
CA PRO A 255 12.62 -4.06 17.97
C PRO A 255 12.67 -3.57 16.52
N SER A 256 11.59 -2.93 16.06
CA SER A 256 11.51 -2.37 14.70
C SER A 256 12.60 -1.33 14.42
N SER A 257 13.02 -0.58 15.44
CA SER A 257 14.10 0.41 15.39
C SER A 257 15.44 -0.18 14.90
N ASP A 258 15.68 -1.47 15.12
CA ASP A 258 16.96 -2.12 14.77
C ASP A 258 17.15 -2.33 13.27
N TYR A 259 16.07 -2.20 12.49
CA TYR A 259 16.04 -2.39 11.05
C TYR A 259 16.19 -1.09 10.25
N ALA A 260 16.17 0.07 10.92
CA ALA A 260 16.27 1.38 10.28
C ALA A 260 15.32 1.52 9.08
N TYR A 261 14.02 1.33 9.31
CA TYR A 261 13.03 1.47 8.24
C TYR A 261 12.99 2.90 7.71
N ASP A 262 12.89 3.02 6.39
CA ASP A 262 12.66 4.28 5.70
C ASP A 262 11.39 4.17 4.85
N ASN A 263 10.69 5.29 4.66
CA ASN A 263 9.54 5.39 3.78
C ASN A 263 9.99 5.54 2.32
N TRP A 264 9.53 4.63 1.46
CA TRP A 264 9.88 4.57 0.04
C TRP A 264 8.74 5.00 -0.87
N GLY A 265 7.62 5.45 -0.33
CA GLY A 265 6.50 5.93 -1.11
C GLY A 265 5.15 5.58 -0.52
N TYR A 266 4.13 5.87 -1.33
CA TYR A 266 2.74 5.78 -0.95
C TYR A 266 1.91 5.08 -2.03
N PHE A 267 0.91 4.33 -1.60
CA PHE A 267 -0.08 3.68 -2.45
C PHE A 267 -1.48 3.85 -1.88
N LEU A 268 -2.48 3.64 -2.72
CA LEU A 268 -3.88 3.54 -2.31
C LEU A 268 -4.37 2.12 -2.46
N LEU A 269 -5.20 1.69 -1.51
CA LEU A 269 -6.17 0.63 -1.72
C LEU A 269 -7.57 1.20 -1.64
N MET A 270 -8.48 0.67 -2.44
CA MET A 270 -9.84 1.18 -2.52
C MET A 270 -10.86 0.08 -2.79
N ASP A 271 -12.07 0.25 -2.25
CA ASP A 271 -13.17 -0.65 -2.51
C ASP A 271 -13.71 -0.54 -3.95
N GLY A 272 -14.68 -1.39 -4.29
CA GLY A 272 -15.26 -1.39 -5.63
C GLY A 272 -16.04 -0.11 -6.00
N ALA A 273 -16.55 0.65 -5.02
CA ALA A 273 -17.24 1.92 -5.29
C ALA A 273 -16.24 3.00 -5.70
N TRP A 274 -15.13 3.10 -4.97
CA TRP A 274 -14.02 3.97 -5.32
C TRP A 274 -13.35 3.57 -6.64
N HIS A 275 -13.13 2.28 -6.88
CA HIS A 275 -12.55 1.83 -8.15
C HIS A 275 -13.40 2.23 -9.36
N ARG A 276 -14.74 2.09 -9.27
CA ARG A 276 -15.65 2.58 -10.32
C ARG A 276 -15.58 4.09 -10.51
N LYS A 277 -15.48 4.85 -9.42
CA LYS A 277 -15.32 6.32 -9.47
C LYS A 277 -13.98 6.71 -10.11
N GLY A 278 -12.89 6.03 -9.76
CA GLY A 278 -11.53 6.27 -10.24
C GLY A 278 -11.36 6.06 -11.74
N ARG A 279 -12.17 5.21 -12.38
CA ARG A 279 -12.18 5.07 -13.86
C ARG A 279 -12.65 6.33 -14.59
N ILE A 280 -13.16 7.32 -13.87
CA ILE A 280 -13.67 8.61 -14.37
C ILE A 280 -12.65 9.74 -14.07
N VAL A 281 -11.55 9.44 -13.37
CA VAL A 281 -10.51 10.40 -12.89
C VAL A 281 -9.20 10.20 -13.67
#